data_AF-A0A2P7T9Z7-F1
#
_entry.id   AF-A0A2P7T9Z7-F1
#
_cell.length_a   1.000
_cell.length_b   1.000
_cell.length_c   1.000
_cell.angle_alpha   90.00
_cell.angle_beta   90.00
_cell.angle_gamma   90.00
#
_symmetry.space_group_name_H-M   'P 1'
#
loop_
_entity.id
_entity.type
_entity.pdbx_description
1 polymer ?
#
loop_
_entity_poly.entity_id
_entity_poly.type
_entity_poly.pdbx_seq_one_letter_code
_entity_poly.pdbx_strand_id
1 'polypeptide(L)'
;DSLGNWQWHQVYNPTPPTISWMSRDVAGHIITTSDGGVLFSYVADKPNIALRISYTHKLNAEFQTEWIKDQYFRGGIGPSLIQLADSSFFLANGYYLNDGLYNLGAEIVKLDKEGNLLWRRQFGGNGDDYVYDAIIQDHDYSGRSGYVLCGRTESELPPGRADAWLVRLNCMGLLTVPQAAFMAIPFPAMPQTIAFANQSQYAYPDSIDGGHYILDWGDGSPPFTCGQGYDACSGSLPTHTYQVPGLYPITLQAIVCNDTSTLTRAVCIDFAPNPQAAFSYEMLDQTVLFTNLSQNSYLAQGGYFVWDFGDGSPPVSDENPAHVYEENGSYTVTLTLIVCQDTSVYTQEITVQTVGLQEISPPLEGSGVVGVVVYPNPAQNTLQITLAPSLSRPLSEVETVFSLYTPAGQLVLQTPFVSTSSTTAASSTTASSATHTISVAHLPAGIYFYMVSVVGGDSDNGGISGGKVLARGKVAVVR
;
A
#
# COMPACT_ATOMS: atom_id res chain seq x y z
N ASP A 1 -23.06 49.15 -6.27
CA ASP A 1 -23.11 49.66 -7.66
C ASP A 1 -21.68 49.76 -8.18
N SER A 2 -21.45 50.26 -9.40
CA SER A 2 -20.08 50.44 -9.93
C SER A 2 -19.24 51.49 -9.17
N LEU A 3 -19.84 52.18 -8.20
CA LEU A 3 -19.19 53.17 -7.34
C LEU A 3 -18.87 52.61 -5.95
N GLY A 4 -19.20 51.33 -5.69
CA GLY A 4 -18.99 50.69 -4.40
C GLY A 4 -20.08 50.98 -3.35
N ASN A 5 -21.19 51.63 -3.72
CA ASN A 5 -22.32 51.82 -2.80
C ASN A 5 -23.13 50.52 -2.67
N TRP A 6 -23.65 50.29 -1.46
CA TRP A 6 -24.65 49.23 -1.22
C TRP A 6 -25.88 49.48 -2.08
N GLN A 7 -26.29 48.47 -2.85
CA GLN A 7 -27.59 48.52 -3.54
C GLN A 7 -28.71 48.06 -2.62
N TRP A 8 -28.43 47.07 -1.78
CA TRP A 8 -29.27 46.58 -0.70
C TRP A 8 -28.40 45.81 0.30
N HIS A 9 -28.92 45.54 1.49
CA HIS A 9 -28.30 44.62 2.45
C HIS A 9 -29.39 43.86 3.21
N GLN A 10 -29.12 42.61 3.56
CA GLN A 10 -30.00 41.78 4.39
C GLN A 10 -29.15 40.95 5.34
N VAL A 11 -29.66 40.72 6.56
CA VAL A 11 -28.99 39.91 7.58
C VAL A 11 -29.75 38.61 7.72
N TYR A 12 -29.04 37.49 7.61
CA TYR A 12 -29.59 36.15 7.75
C TYR A 12 -29.02 35.50 9.00
N ASN A 13 -29.78 35.54 10.09
CA ASN A 13 -29.56 34.75 11.31
C ASN A 13 -30.87 34.71 12.11
N PRO A 14 -31.51 33.54 12.34
CA PRO A 14 -32.79 33.48 13.02
C PRO A 14 -32.70 33.50 14.56
N THR A 15 -31.52 33.46 15.18
CA THR A 15 -31.42 33.21 16.63
C THR A 15 -30.73 34.31 17.42
N PRO A 16 -31.41 34.93 18.40
CA PRO A 16 -30.77 35.80 19.39
C PRO A 16 -29.71 35.01 20.17
N PRO A 17 -28.52 35.57 20.43
CA PRO A 17 -27.49 34.87 21.18
C PRO A 17 -27.99 34.58 22.60
N THR A 18 -28.03 33.31 22.99
CA THR A 18 -28.32 32.90 24.38
C THR A 18 -27.11 33.10 25.30
N ILE A 19 -25.90 33.29 24.74
CA ILE A 19 -24.65 33.51 25.48
C ILE A 19 -23.81 34.59 24.79
N SER A 20 -23.64 35.76 25.42
CA SER A 20 -23.28 37.03 24.78
C SER A 20 -21.79 37.32 24.57
N TRP A 21 -20.86 36.38 24.80
CA TRP A 21 -19.42 36.71 24.85
C TRP A 21 -18.55 36.07 23.77
N MET A 22 -19.11 35.22 22.89
CA MET A 22 -18.33 34.52 21.84
C MET A 22 -19.03 34.36 20.49
N SER A 23 -20.23 34.93 20.31
CA SER A 23 -21.00 34.76 19.08
C SER A 23 -20.41 35.60 17.94
N ARG A 24 -19.81 34.91 16.97
CA ARG A 24 -19.30 35.49 15.73
C ARG A 24 -19.79 34.63 14.59
N ASP A 25 -20.75 35.15 13.84
CA ASP A 25 -21.18 34.54 12.60
C ASP A 25 -20.17 34.86 11.51
N VAL A 26 -19.74 33.86 10.76
CA VAL A 26 -18.73 34.01 9.72
C VAL A 26 -19.28 33.44 8.42
N ALA A 27 -19.40 34.28 7.39
CA ALA A 27 -19.73 33.83 6.05
C ALA A 27 -18.60 32.95 5.49
N GLY A 28 -18.96 31.89 4.77
CA GLY A 28 -18.03 30.99 4.09
C GLY A 28 -17.98 31.28 2.61
N HIS A 29 -18.79 30.54 1.85
CA HIS A 29 -18.81 30.58 0.38
C HIS A 29 -20.21 30.95 -0.13
N ILE A 30 -20.28 31.49 -1.34
CA ILE A 30 -21.53 31.89 -1.99
C ILE A 30 -21.45 31.62 -3.49
N ILE A 31 -22.51 31.04 -4.03
CA ILE A 31 -22.67 30.80 -5.46
C ILE A 31 -24.05 31.24 -5.93
N THR A 32 -24.14 31.68 -7.18
CA THR A 32 -25.42 31.82 -7.88
C THR A 32 -25.93 30.44 -8.29
N THR A 33 -27.23 30.22 -8.22
CA THR A 33 -27.86 28.98 -8.67
C THR A 33 -28.57 29.15 -10.01
N SER A 34 -28.71 28.05 -10.76
CA SER A 34 -29.29 28.00 -12.11
C SER A 34 -30.72 28.53 -12.21
N ASP A 35 -31.45 28.54 -11.09
CA ASP A 35 -32.79 29.13 -10.93
C ASP A 35 -32.78 30.65 -10.68
N GLY A 36 -31.61 31.30 -10.73
CA GLY A 36 -31.42 32.73 -10.46
C GLY A 36 -31.32 33.08 -8.98
N GLY A 37 -31.42 32.09 -8.09
CA GLY A 37 -31.24 32.25 -6.65
C GLY A 37 -29.77 32.25 -6.21
N VAL A 38 -29.58 32.06 -4.91
CA VAL A 38 -28.26 32.02 -4.27
C VAL A 38 -28.17 30.87 -3.29
N LEU A 39 -27.06 30.15 -3.32
CA LEU A 39 -26.68 29.22 -2.26
C LEU A 39 -25.46 29.79 -1.55
N PHE A 40 -25.54 29.93 -0.23
CA PHE A 40 -24.41 30.41 0.56
C PHE A 40 -24.23 29.60 1.84
N SER A 41 -23.01 29.62 2.36
CA SER A 41 -22.62 28.93 3.56
C SER A 41 -22.10 29.91 4.61
N TYR A 42 -22.30 29.56 5.88
CA TYR A 42 -21.84 30.37 7.00
C TYR A 42 -21.71 29.50 8.25
N VAL A 43 -20.96 29.98 9.24
CA VAL A 43 -20.88 29.39 10.56
C VAL A 43 -21.62 30.28 11.53
N ALA A 44 -22.47 29.68 12.37
CA ALA A 44 -23.14 30.36 13.46
C ALA A 44 -23.28 29.42 14.67
N ASP A 45 -23.50 29.99 15.85
CA ASP A 45 -23.73 29.20 17.06
C ASP A 45 -25.11 28.52 17.02
N LYS A 46 -25.19 27.23 17.32
CA LYS A 46 -26.49 26.56 17.47
C LYS A 46 -27.03 26.83 18.89
N PRO A 47 -28.24 27.41 19.05
CA PRO A 47 -28.74 27.93 20.34
C PRO A 47 -28.77 26.95 21.51
N ASN A 48 -28.83 25.65 21.21
CA ASN A 48 -29.13 24.60 22.20
C ASN A 48 -27.95 23.69 22.53
N ILE A 49 -26.78 23.85 21.89
CA ILE A 49 -25.63 22.94 22.10
C ILE A 49 -24.29 23.66 22.33
N ALA A 50 -24.26 25.00 22.41
CA ALA A 50 -23.04 25.79 22.64
C ALA A 50 -21.86 25.42 21.70
N LEU A 51 -22.18 24.97 20.49
CA LEU A 51 -21.23 24.60 19.45
C LEU A 51 -21.47 25.44 18.19
N ARG A 52 -20.39 25.82 17.54
CA ARG A 52 -20.41 26.40 16.19
C ARG A 52 -20.68 25.31 15.17
N ILE A 53 -21.64 25.55 14.29
CA ILE A 53 -21.97 24.64 13.20
C ILE A 53 -22.01 25.38 11.88
N SER A 54 -21.77 24.66 10.80
CA SER A 54 -21.83 25.21 9.46
C SER A 54 -23.23 25.04 8.89
N TYR A 55 -23.77 26.13 8.37
CA TYR A 55 -25.05 26.20 7.69
C TYR A 55 -24.82 26.27 6.18
N THR A 56 -25.75 25.68 5.44
CA THR A 56 -25.91 25.82 4.00
C THR A 56 -27.34 26.32 3.75
N HIS A 57 -27.46 27.49 3.13
CA HIS A 57 -28.73 28.22 3.04
C HIS A 57 -29.00 28.59 1.58
N LYS A 58 -30.13 28.08 1.07
CA LYS A 58 -30.62 28.36 -0.27
C LYS A 58 -31.68 29.45 -0.24
N LEU A 59 -31.51 30.43 -1.12
CA LEU A 59 -32.44 31.51 -1.40
C LEU A 59 -32.95 31.41 -2.84
N ASN A 60 -34.19 31.84 -3.07
CA ASN A 60 -34.74 32.05 -4.42
C ASN A 60 -34.20 33.35 -5.06
N ALA A 61 -34.64 33.65 -6.29
CA ALA A 61 -34.24 34.85 -7.02
C ALA A 61 -34.62 36.18 -6.34
N GLU A 62 -35.64 36.14 -5.48
CA GLU A 62 -36.08 37.27 -4.64
C GLU A 62 -35.38 37.32 -3.27
N PHE A 63 -34.33 36.52 -3.07
CA PHE A 63 -33.54 36.40 -1.83
C PHE A 63 -34.34 35.92 -0.60
N GLN A 64 -35.44 35.20 -0.84
CA GLN A 64 -36.25 34.56 0.20
C GLN A 64 -35.74 33.13 0.47
N THR A 65 -35.74 32.71 1.74
CA THR A 65 -35.30 31.38 2.16
C THR A 65 -36.16 30.28 1.54
N GLU A 66 -35.52 29.35 0.83
CA GLU A 66 -36.15 28.10 0.39
C GLU A 66 -35.89 26.99 1.42
N TRP A 67 -34.63 26.80 1.80
CA TRP A 67 -34.24 25.82 2.81
C TRP A 67 -32.91 26.16 3.49
N ILE A 68 -32.71 25.59 4.68
CA ILE A 68 -31.49 25.68 5.47
C ILE A 68 -31.08 24.27 5.90
N LYS A 69 -29.80 23.93 5.79
CA LYS A 69 -29.21 22.66 6.25
C LYS A 69 -28.07 22.96 7.21
N ASP A 70 -28.08 22.31 8.37
CA ASP A 70 -27.13 22.56 9.47
C ASP A 70 -26.61 21.26 10.13
N GLN A 71 -26.91 20.12 9.49
CA GLN A 71 -26.70 18.79 10.07
C GLN A 71 -25.48 18.05 9.51
N TYR A 72 -24.86 18.56 8.44
CA TYR A 72 -23.86 17.83 7.66
C TYR A 72 -22.42 18.19 7.99
N PHE A 73 -22.16 19.41 8.44
CA PHE A 73 -20.80 19.89 8.64
C PHE A 73 -20.66 20.52 10.01
N ARG A 74 -19.48 20.34 10.59
CA ARG A 74 -19.11 20.98 11.84
C ARG A 74 -17.65 21.41 11.74
N GLY A 75 -17.43 22.72 11.80
CA GLY A 75 -16.10 23.30 11.69
C GLY A 75 -16.14 24.81 11.84
N GLY A 76 -14.99 25.42 12.11
CA GLY A 76 -14.86 26.87 12.26
C GLY A 76 -15.01 27.67 10.95
N ILE A 77 -15.36 27.02 9.83
CA ILE A 77 -15.51 27.62 8.49
C ILE A 77 -16.78 27.08 7.79
N GLY A 78 -17.32 27.84 6.83
CA GLY A 78 -18.45 27.40 6.00
C GLY A 78 -17.99 26.47 4.87
N PRO A 79 -18.80 25.49 4.44
CA PRO A 79 -18.45 24.58 3.35
C PRO A 79 -18.18 25.30 2.02
N SER A 80 -17.26 24.75 1.23
CA SER A 80 -17.18 25.02 -0.20
C SER A 80 -18.43 24.47 -0.90
N LEU A 81 -18.85 25.12 -1.98
CA LEU A 81 -20.17 24.96 -2.61
C LEU A 81 -20.00 24.89 -4.12
N ILE A 82 -20.60 23.89 -4.75
CA ILE A 82 -20.65 23.75 -6.20
C ILE A 82 -22.07 23.34 -6.59
N GLN A 83 -22.66 24.01 -7.58
CA GLN A 83 -23.87 23.50 -8.23
C GLN A 83 -23.47 22.68 -9.47
N LEU A 84 -24.03 21.48 -9.59
CA LEU A 84 -23.83 20.59 -10.73
C LEU A 84 -24.86 20.86 -11.84
N ALA A 85 -24.61 20.35 -13.04
CA ALA A 85 -25.42 20.58 -14.24
C ALA A 85 -26.85 20.01 -14.13
N ASP A 86 -27.05 18.97 -13.30
CA ASP A 86 -28.36 18.43 -12.95
C ASP A 86 -29.09 19.25 -11.86
N SER A 87 -28.54 20.41 -11.49
CA SER A 87 -28.98 21.31 -10.41
C SER A 87 -28.88 20.73 -8.99
N SER A 88 -28.23 19.58 -8.82
CA SER A 88 -27.81 19.08 -7.51
C SER A 88 -26.63 19.90 -6.96
N PHE A 89 -26.32 19.73 -5.67
CA PHE A 89 -25.28 20.49 -4.98
C PHE A 89 -24.21 19.57 -4.40
N PHE A 90 -22.95 19.95 -4.58
CA PHE A 90 -21.80 19.34 -3.94
C PHE A 90 -21.21 20.30 -2.90
N LEU A 91 -20.97 19.79 -1.70
CA LEU A 91 -20.52 20.54 -0.55
C LEU A 91 -19.29 19.86 0.07
N ALA A 92 -18.31 20.63 0.53
CA ALA A 92 -17.10 20.09 1.16
C ALA A 92 -16.65 20.92 2.37
N ASN A 93 -16.34 20.26 3.50
CA ASN A 93 -15.84 20.87 4.73
C ASN A 93 -15.26 19.82 5.70
N GLY A 94 -14.98 20.19 6.95
CA GLY A 94 -14.77 19.26 8.07
C GLY A 94 -16.05 18.85 8.82
N TYR A 95 -15.98 17.75 9.56
CA TYR A 95 -17.03 17.21 10.43
C TYR A 95 -16.49 16.55 11.69
N TYR A 96 -17.15 16.71 12.84
CA TYR A 96 -16.75 16.05 14.10
C TYR A 96 -17.11 14.57 14.09
N LEU A 97 -16.13 13.71 14.31
CA LEU A 97 -16.41 12.31 14.62
C LEU A 97 -17.09 12.22 16.00
N ASN A 98 -18.17 11.45 16.08
CA ASN A 98 -18.95 11.25 17.32
C ASN A 98 -18.26 10.28 18.31
N ASP A 99 -16.95 10.08 18.19
CA ASP A 99 -16.21 9.03 18.91
C ASP A 99 -15.64 9.48 20.27
N GLY A 100 -15.85 10.74 20.66
CA GLY A 100 -15.46 11.25 21.97
C GLY A 100 -13.99 11.67 22.08
N LEU A 101 -13.23 11.66 20.97
CA LEU A 101 -11.82 12.04 20.93
C LEU A 101 -11.56 13.25 20.03
N TYR A 102 -12.45 14.25 19.96
CA TYR A 102 -12.25 15.54 19.27
C TYR A 102 -11.70 15.50 17.83
N ASN A 103 -11.63 14.35 17.17
CA ASN A 103 -11.06 14.22 15.83
C ASN A 103 -12.06 14.71 14.77
N LEU A 104 -11.63 15.64 13.95
CA LEU A 104 -12.38 16.15 12.80
C LEU A 104 -11.99 15.34 11.55
N GLY A 105 -12.98 14.83 10.82
CA GLY A 105 -12.77 14.23 9.50
C GLY A 105 -13.10 15.22 8.39
N ALA A 106 -12.41 15.10 7.27
CA ALA A 106 -12.80 15.78 6.04
C ALA A 106 -14.07 15.13 5.48
N GLU A 107 -15.13 15.89 5.24
CA GLU A 107 -16.42 15.39 4.75
C GLU A 107 -16.83 16.10 3.45
N ILE A 108 -17.39 15.32 2.53
CA ILE A 108 -18.07 15.81 1.35
C ILE A 108 -19.50 15.28 1.30
N VAL A 109 -20.39 16.07 0.73
CA VAL A 109 -21.82 15.80 0.72
C VAL A 109 -22.39 16.18 -0.64
N LYS A 110 -23.25 15.31 -1.18
CA LYS A 110 -24.09 15.63 -2.33
C LYS A 110 -25.55 15.72 -1.91
N LEU A 111 -26.20 16.80 -2.31
CA LEU A 111 -27.62 17.06 -2.09
C LEU A 111 -28.37 17.14 -3.41
N ASP A 112 -29.64 16.76 -3.43
CA ASP A 112 -30.53 17.11 -4.54
C ASP A 112 -30.86 18.61 -4.55
N LYS A 113 -31.63 19.06 -5.55
CA LYS A 113 -31.98 20.48 -5.72
C LYS A 113 -32.89 21.01 -4.58
N GLU A 114 -33.63 20.14 -3.90
CA GLU A 114 -34.42 20.45 -2.70
C GLU A 114 -33.59 20.40 -1.40
N GLY A 115 -32.30 20.09 -1.49
CA GLY A 115 -31.38 20.00 -0.36
C GLY A 115 -31.49 18.70 0.44
N ASN A 116 -32.08 17.63 -0.11
CA ASN A 116 -32.09 16.32 0.52
C ASN A 116 -30.76 15.60 0.27
N LEU A 117 -30.33 14.81 1.25
CA LEU A 117 -29.08 14.06 1.16
C LEU A 117 -29.17 12.96 0.11
N LEU A 118 -28.27 12.99 -0.88
CA LEU A 118 -28.05 11.87 -1.80
C LEU A 118 -26.99 10.94 -1.24
N TRP A 119 -25.85 11.50 -0.84
CA TRP A 119 -24.78 10.77 -0.18
C TRP A 119 -23.79 11.70 0.52
N ARG A 120 -22.97 11.10 1.38
CA ARG A 120 -21.81 11.75 1.99
C ARG A 120 -20.63 10.79 2.10
N ARG A 121 -19.42 11.33 2.15
CA ARG A 121 -18.17 10.58 2.30
C ARG A 121 -17.27 11.29 3.27
N GLN A 122 -16.57 10.51 4.09
CA GLN A 122 -15.60 11.00 5.04
C GLN A 122 -14.23 10.48 4.66
N PHE A 123 -13.23 11.30 4.91
CA PHE A 123 -11.83 11.05 4.61
C PHE A 123 -10.97 11.55 5.77
N GLY A 124 -9.74 11.05 5.81
CA GLY A 124 -8.86 11.28 6.94
C GLY A 124 -8.60 10.00 7.73
N GLY A 125 -8.10 10.16 8.94
CA GLY A 125 -7.62 9.08 9.80
C GLY A 125 -7.65 9.49 11.28
N ASN A 126 -6.53 9.27 11.98
CA ASN A 126 -6.47 9.43 13.44
C ASN A 126 -6.26 10.89 13.92
N GLY A 127 -6.22 11.87 13.02
CA GLY A 127 -6.03 13.29 13.34
C GLY A 127 -7.15 14.18 12.78
N ASP A 128 -7.03 15.49 13.00
CA ASP A 128 -7.93 16.49 12.44
C ASP A 128 -7.65 16.75 10.95
N ASP A 129 -8.65 16.47 10.12
CA ASP A 129 -8.61 16.63 8.67
C ASP A 129 -9.72 17.58 8.20
N TYR A 130 -9.38 18.49 7.29
CA TYR A 130 -10.27 19.54 6.81
C TYR A 130 -10.23 19.61 5.29
N VAL A 131 -11.40 19.89 4.69
CA VAL A 131 -11.47 20.41 3.32
C VAL A 131 -11.71 21.91 3.38
N TYR A 132 -10.86 22.68 2.71
CA TYR A 132 -10.99 24.12 2.59
C TYR A 132 -11.65 24.53 1.28
N ASP A 133 -11.35 23.82 0.20
CA ASP A 133 -12.00 24.07 -1.08
C ASP A 133 -12.12 22.80 -1.92
N ALA A 134 -13.02 22.86 -2.90
CA ALA A 134 -13.28 21.79 -3.84
C ALA A 134 -13.54 22.37 -5.23
N ILE A 135 -13.07 21.65 -6.24
CA ILE A 135 -13.40 21.91 -7.64
C ILE A 135 -13.87 20.62 -8.31
N ILE A 136 -14.69 20.79 -9.35
CA ILE A 136 -14.96 19.74 -10.31
C ILE A 136 -13.75 19.56 -11.22
N GLN A 137 -13.43 18.31 -11.55
CA GLN A 137 -12.34 18.03 -12.47
C GLN A 137 -12.69 18.52 -13.89
N ASP A 138 -11.69 19.11 -14.56
CA ASP A 138 -11.80 19.62 -15.94
C ASP A 138 -12.91 20.67 -16.18
N HIS A 139 -13.42 21.29 -15.11
CA HIS A 139 -14.59 22.19 -15.14
C HIS A 139 -15.84 21.56 -15.77
N ASP A 140 -15.93 20.23 -15.75
CA ASP A 140 -17.11 19.50 -16.20
C ASP A 140 -18.18 19.49 -15.10
N TYR A 141 -19.09 20.47 -15.18
CA TYR A 141 -20.18 20.62 -14.21
C TYR A 141 -21.17 19.44 -14.22
N SER A 142 -21.05 18.45 -15.12
CA SER A 142 -21.82 17.21 -15.01
C SER A 142 -21.53 16.44 -13.71
N GLY A 143 -20.39 16.70 -13.06
CA GLY A 143 -19.90 15.97 -11.90
C GLY A 143 -19.32 14.60 -12.26
N ARG A 144 -19.42 14.14 -13.51
CA ARG A 144 -18.99 12.81 -13.96
C ARG A 144 -17.48 12.68 -14.10
N SER A 145 -16.76 13.78 -14.22
CA SER A 145 -15.29 13.78 -14.30
C SER A 145 -14.61 13.68 -12.94
N GLY A 146 -15.37 13.77 -11.84
CA GLY A 146 -14.85 13.68 -10.48
C GLY A 146 -14.58 15.05 -9.83
N TYR A 147 -13.93 15.01 -8.67
CA TYR A 147 -13.71 16.17 -7.82
C TYR A 147 -12.25 16.23 -7.37
N VAL A 148 -11.74 17.45 -7.17
CA VAL A 148 -10.45 17.68 -6.52
C VAL A 148 -10.70 18.53 -5.27
N LEU A 149 -10.21 18.07 -4.13
CA LEU A 149 -10.34 18.73 -2.84
C LEU A 149 -8.97 19.23 -2.40
N CYS A 150 -8.91 20.38 -1.73
CA CYS A 150 -7.72 20.82 -1.02
C CYS A 150 -8.04 21.19 0.43
N GLY A 151 -7.06 21.03 1.31
CA GLY A 151 -7.25 21.26 2.73
C GLY A 151 -6.01 20.98 3.56
N ARG A 152 -6.21 20.51 4.80
CA ARG A 152 -5.12 20.05 5.67
C ARG A 152 -5.43 18.65 6.20
N THR A 153 -4.38 17.89 6.45
CA THR A 153 -4.43 16.58 7.12
C THR A 153 -3.49 16.57 8.31
N GLU A 154 -3.94 16.05 9.44
CA GLU A 154 -3.08 15.67 10.59
C GLU A 154 -2.93 14.15 10.67
N SER A 155 -3.75 13.43 9.92
CA SER A 155 -3.72 11.98 9.88
C SER A 155 -2.41 11.44 9.32
N GLU A 156 -1.93 10.36 9.95
CA GLU A 156 -0.67 9.66 9.64
C GLU A 156 0.60 10.53 9.84
N LEU A 157 0.47 11.67 10.52
CA LEU A 157 1.60 12.55 10.88
C LEU A 157 1.95 12.44 12.37
N PRO A 158 3.19 12.80 12.76
CA PRO A 158 3.55 12.95 14.16
C PRO A 158 2.65 13.97 14.89
N PRO A 159 2.38 13.78 16.20
CA PRO A 159 1.50 14.69 16.95
C PRO A 159 1.90 16.17 16.85
N GLY A 160 0.92 17.04 16.60
CA GLY A 160 1.11 18.49 16.49
C GLY A 160 1.60 18.97 15.12
N ARG A 161 1.59 18.12 14.09
CA ARG A 161 1.84 18.49 12.69
C ARG A 161 0.57 18.39 11.86
N ALA A 162 0.44 19.31 10.92
CA ALA A 162 -0.56 19.28 9.87
C ALA A 162 0.13 19.64 8.54
N ASP A 163 -0.16 18.87 7.50
CA ASP A 163 0.34 19.14 6.15
C ASP A 163 -0.81 19.54 5.22
N ALA A 164 -0.48 20.26 4.15
CA ALA A 164 -1.43 20.56 3.09
C ALA A 164 -1.85 19.26 2.39
N TRP A 165 -3.15 19.10 2.18
CA TRP A 165 -3.73 17.90 1.63
C TRP A 165 -4.40 18.22 0.30
N LEU A 166 -4.11 17.45 -0.74
CA LEU A 166 -4.76 17.52 -2.04
C LEU A 166 -5.28 16.13 -2.40
N VAL A 167 -6.56 16.06 -2.76
CA VAL A 167 -7.27 14.80 -2.98
C VAL A 167 -7.96 14.82 -4.32
N ARG A 168 -7.80 13.76 -5.10
CA ARG A 168 -8.58 13.55 -6.32
C ARG A 168 -9.57 12.40 -6.07
N LEU A 169 -10.81 12.63 -6.45
CA LEU A 169 -11.93 11.71 -6.28
C LEU A 169 -12.62 11.46 -7.63
N ASN A 170 -13.20 10.28 -7.80
CA ASN A 170 -14.11 10.02 -8.91
C ASN A 170 -15.48 10.72 -8.72
N CYS A 171 -16.39 10.60 -9.68
CA CYS A 171 -17.70 11.27 -9.62
C CYS A 171 -18.60 10.83 -8.46
N MET A 172 -18.30 9.68 -7.86
CA MET A 172 -19.00 9.17 -6.68
C MET A 172 -18.43 9.69 -5.35
N GLY A 173 -17.41 10.56 -5.43
CA GLY A 173 -16.68 11.04 -4.27
C GLY A 173 -15.83 9.95 -3.63
N LEU A 174 -15.33 8.99 -4.39
CA LEU A 174 -14.50 7.89 -3.88
C LEU A 174 -13.06 8.03 -4.34
N LEU A 175 -12.14 7.57 -3.48
CA LEU A 175 -10.71 7.44 -3.80
C LEU A 175 -10.41 6.22 -4.69
N THR A 176 -11.33 5.25 -4.73
CA THR A 176 -11.13 3.98 -5.41
C THR A 176 -11.70 4.01 -6.81
N VAL A 177 -10.95 3.43 -7.75
CA VAL A 177 -11.44 3.08 -9.08
C VAL A 177 -12.25 1.78 -9.02
N PRO A 178 -13.21 1.55 -9.93
CA PRO A 178 -13.89 0.26 -9.99
C PRO A 178 -12.88 -0.88 -10.17
N GLN A 179 -13.21 -2.04 -9.62
CA GLN A 179 -12.43 -3.26 -9.76
C GLN A 179 -13.35 -4.35 -10.27
N ALA A 180 -13.29 -4.61 -11.58
CA ALA A 180 -14.07 -5.67 -12.21
C ALA A 180 -13.60 -7.03 -11.68
N ALA A 181 -14.53 -7.81 -11.15
CA ALA A 181 -14.28 -9.16 -10.70
C ALA A 181 -15.55 -10.00 -10.86
N PHE A 182 -15.39 -11.26 -11.23
CA PHE A 182 -16.50 -12.19 -11.35
C PHE A 182 -16.06 -13.64 -11.28
N MET A 183 -17.05 -14.51 -11.06
CA MET A 183 -16.93 -15.94 -11.26
C MET A 183 -17.87 -16.39 -12.39
N ALA A 184 -17.33 -17.22 -13.28
CA ALA A 184 -18.12 -18.01 -14.22
C ALA A 184 -18.37 -19.39 -13.61
N ILE A 185 -19.64 -19.73 -13.40
CA ILE A 185 -20.07 -20.94 -12.69
C ILE A 185 -20.81 -21.84 -13.69
N PRO A 186 -20.26 -22.99 -14.10
CA PRO A 186 -20.99 -23.94 -14.93
C PRO A 186 -22.17 -24.54 -14.16
N PHE A 187 -23.27 -24.78 -14.87
CA PHE A 187 -24.39 -25.54 -14.31
C PHE A 187 -24.12 -27.05 -14.42
N PRO A 188 -24.08 -27.80 -13.31
CA PRO A 188 -23.79 -29.23 -13.36
C PRO A 188 -24.78 -30.03 -14.23
N ALA A 189 -26.04 -29.62 -14.26
CA ALA A 189 -27.09 -30.25 -15.07
C ALA A 189 -27.12 -29.79 -16.54
N MET A 190 -26.43 -28.69 -16.86
CA MET A 190 -26.36 -28.08 -18.18
C MET A 190 -24.94 -27.54 -18.40
N PRO A 191 -23.96 -28.39 -18.73
CA PRO A 191 -22.54 -28.00 -18.75
C PRO A 191 -22.20 -26.93 -19.80
N GLN A 192 -23.08 -26.73 -20.79
CA GLN A 192 -23.00 -25.68 -21.80
C GLN A 192 -23.51 -24.32 -21.30
N THR A 193 -24.13 -24.29 -20.11
CA THR A 193 -24.70 -23.08 -19.51
C THR A 193 -23.80 -22.58 -18.37
N ILE A 194 -23.51 -21.29 -18.39
CA ILE A 194 -22.70 -20.60 -17.40
C ILE A 194 -23.55 -19.55 -16.70
N ALA A 195 -23.57 -19.59 -15.36
CA ALA A 195 -24.02 -18.47 -14.54
C ALA A 195 -22.85 -17.52 -14.28
N PHE A 196 -23.14 -16.23 -14.36
CA PHE A 196 -22.20 -15.20 -13.96
C PHE A 196 -22.55 -14.71 -12.55
N ALA A 197 -21.54 -14.72 -11.67
CA ALA A 197 -21.62 -14.13 -10.34
C ALA A 197 -20.68 -12.95 -10.23
N ASN A 198 -21.24 -11.75 -10.07
CA ASN A 198 -20.46 -10.52 -9.90
C ASN A 198 -19.72 -10.54 -8.56
N GLN A 199 -18.43 -10.19 -8.59
CA GLN A 199 -17.58 -9.96 -7.43
C GLN A 199 -16.93 -8.57 -7.46
N SER A 200 -17.34 -7.72 -8.39
CA SER A 200 -16.74 -6.42 -8.60
C SER A 200 -16.83 -5.55 -7.37
N GLN A 201 -15.77 -4.81 -7.10
CA GLN A 201 -15.70 -3.85 -6.00
C GLN A 201 -15.76 -2.43 -6.55
N TYR A 202 -16.29 -1.53 -5.73
CA TYR A 202 -16.36 -0.08 -6.00
C TYR A 202 -17.12 0.32 -7.27
N ALA A 203 -18.01 -0.54 -7.79
CA ALA A 203 -18.73 -0.32 -9.05
C ALA A 203 -20.21 0.10 -8.90
N TYR A 204 -20.75 0.08 -7.67
CA TYR A 204 -22.08 0.57 -7.23
C TYR A 204 -23.13 0.81 -8.34
N PRO A 205 -23.61 -0.24 -9.01
CA PRO A 205 -24.46 -0.13 -10.21
C PRO A 205 -25.82 0.52 -9.95
N ASP A 206 -26.33 0.41 -8.73
CA ASP A 206 -27.62 0.98 -8.32
C ASP A 206 -27.45 2.37 -7.65
N SER A 207 -26.25 2.96 -7.73
CA SER A 207 -26.00 4.31 -7.22
C SER A 207 -26.55 5.38 -8.17
N ILE A 208 -27.09 6.45 -7.60
CA ILE A 208 -27.58 7.61 -8.34
C ILE A 208 -26.49 8.29 -9.19
N ASP A 209 -25.22 8.16 -8.79
CA ASP A 209 -24.07 8.81 -9.45
C ASP A 209 -23.37 7.92 -10.49
N GLY A 210 -23.89 6.72 -10.73
CA GLY A 210 -23.65 6.04 -12.00
C GLY A 210 -22.59 4.96 -12.02
N GLY A 211 -22.97 3.79 -11.51
CA GLY A 211 -22.34 2.54 -11.85
C GLY A 211 -23.16 1.76 -12.89
N HIS A 212 -22.51 1.00 -13.77
CA HIS A 212 -23.16 -0.05 -14.54
C HIS A 212 -22.16 -1.14 -14.92
N TYR A 213 -22.70 -2.31 -15.28
CA TYR A 213 -21.92 -3.42 -15.80
C TYR A 213 -22.26 -3.69 -17.25
N ILE A 214 -21.24 -4.06 -18.02
CA ILE A 214 -21.38 -4.64 -19.35
C ILE A 214 -20.63 -5.97 -19.34
N LEU A 215 -21.36 -7.06 -19.56
CA LEU A 215 -20.81 -8.41 -19.62
C LEU A 215 -20.93 -8.94 -21.04
N ASP A 216 -19.79 -9.11 -21.69
CA ASP A 216 -19.66 -9.77 -22.98
C ASP A 216 -19.37 -11.26 -22.77
N TRP A 217 -20.17 -12.13 -23.39
CA TRP A 217 -20.06 -13.59 -23.31
C TRP A 217 -18.94 -14.15 -24.20
N GLY A 218 -18.35 -13.36 -25.09
CA GLY A 218 -17.21 -13.77 -25.92
C GLY A 218 -17.56 -14.67 -27.11
N ASP A 219 -18.85 -14.93 -27.35
CA ASP A 219 -19.36 -15.70 -28.51
C ASP A 219 -20.08 -14.84 -29.55
N GLY A 220 -20.11 -13.51 -29.36
CA GLY A 220 -20.79 -12.55 -30.23
C GLY A 220 -22.29 -12.42 -29.98
N SER A 221 -22.84 -13.09 -28.96
CA SER A 221 -24.19 -12.82 -28.48
C SER A 221 -24.30 -11.41 -27.87
N PRO A 222 -25.53 -10.84 -27.77
CA PRO A 222 -25.71 -9.54 -27.12
C PRO A 222 -25.20 -9.54 -25.68
N PRO A 223 -24.48 -8.48 -25.25
CA PRO A 223 -23.96 -8.42 -23.89
C PRO A 223 -25.10 -8.28 -22.87
N PHE A 224 -24.86 -8.76 -21.65
CA PHE A 224 -25.71 -8.46 -20.51
C PHE A 224 -25.33 -7.10 -19.91
N THR A 225 -26.32 -6.23 -19.69
CA THR A 225 -26.12 -4.88 -19.13
C THR A 225 -27.07 -4.64 -17.98
N CYS A 226 -26.58 -4.06 -16.88
CA CYS A 226 -27.42 -3.62 -15.77
C CYS A 226 -26.80 -2.42 -15.04
N GLY A 227 -27.62 -1.66 -14.29
CA GLY A 227 -27.22 -0.47 -13.55
C GLY A 227 -27.70 0.82 -14.21
N GLN A 228 -26.98 1.93 -14.01
CA GLN A 228 -27.39 3.25 -14.52
C GLN A 228 -27.61 3.26 -16.04
N GLY A 229 -28.82 3.68 -16.45
CA GLY A 229 -29.24 3.69 -17.85
C GLY A 229 -29.80 2.35 -18.36
N TYR A 230 -29.82 1.33 -17.51
CA TYR A 230 -30.31 -0.03 -17.79
C TYR A 230 -31.24 -0.50 -16.66
N ASP A 231 -31.67 -1.77 -16.73
CA ASP A 231 -32.40 -2.41 -15.64
C ASP A 231 -31.50 -2.60 -14.40
N ALA A 232 -32.12 -2.66 -13.22
CA ALA A 232 -31.39 -2.84 -11.95
C ALA A 232 -30.60 -4.16 -11.90
N CYS A 233 -29.43 -4.15 -11.24
CA CYS A 233 -28.60 -5.35 -11.13
C CYS A 233 -29.10 -6.35 -10.07
N SER A 234 -30.18 -6.04 -9.35
CA SER A 234 -30.75 -6.86 -8.27
C SER A 234 -31.55 -8.08 -8.74
N GLY A 235 -31.45 -8.46 -10.02
CA GLY A 235 -32.11 -9.62 -10.60
C GLY A 235 -31.48 -10.96 -10.20
N SER A 236 -32.04 -12.06 -10.70
CA SER A 236 -31.41 -13.38 -10.63
C SER A 236 -30.07 -13.38 -11.38
N LEU A 237 -29.14 -14.26 -10.96
CA LEU A 237 -27.84 -14.42 -11.62
C LEU A 237 -28.02 -14.60 -13.14
N PRO A 238 -27.39 -13.76 -13.98
CA PRO A 238 -27.50 -13.88 -15.42
C PRO A 238 -26.84 -15.18 -15.88
N THR A 239 -27.50 -15.87 -16.82
CA THR A 239 -27.03 -17.14 -17.36
C THR A 239 -26.94 -17.07 -18.88
N HIS A 240 -25.95 -17.73 -19.45
CA HIS A 240 -25.77 -17.85 -20.90
C HIS A 240 -25.49 -19.30 -21.30
N THR A 241 -26.05 -19.73 -22.43
CA THR A 241 -25.90 -21.10 -22.96
C THR A 241 -25.17 -21.07 -24.29
N TYR A 242 -23.93 -21.56 -24.30
CA TYR A 242 -23.13 -21.71 -25.51
C TYR A 242 -23.66 -22.85 -26.36
N GLN A 243 -23.67 -22.67 -27.68
CA GLN A 243 -24.22 -23.65 -28.63
C GLN A 243 -23.14 -24.53 -29.28
N VAL A 244 -21.88 -24.09 -29.23
CA VAL A 244 -20.77 -24.74 -29.91
C VAL A 244 -19.66 -25.00 -28.88
N PRO A 245 -19.00 -26.16 -28.92
CA PRO A 245 -17.78 -26.37 -28.16
C PRO A 245 -16.69 -25.36 -28.52
N GLY A 246 -15.99 -24.85 -27.52
CA GLY A 246 -14.96 -23.84 -27.74
C GLY A 246 -14.45 -23.19 -26.46
N LEU A 247 -13.54 -22.24 -26.65
CA LEU A 247 -13.04 -21.37 -25.61
C LEU A 247 -13.60 -19.96 -25.86
N TYR A 248 -14.20 -19.38 -24.82
CA TYR A 248 -14.90 -18.10 -24.87
C TYR A 248 -14.29 -17.10 -23.88
N PRO A 249 -13.72 -15.97 -24.33
CA PRO A 249 -13.20 -14.93 -23.47
C PRO A 249 -14.33 -14.05 -22.92
N ILE A 250 -14.88 -14.42 -21.76
CA ILE A 250 -15.91 -13.61 -21.09
C ILE A 250 -15.25 -12.34 -20.55
N THR A 251 -15.81 -11.19 -20.89
CA THR A 251 -15.28 -9.88 -20.49
C THR A 251 -16.32 -9.10 -19.70
N LEU A 252 -15.98 -8.75 -18.45
CA LEU A 252 -16.76 -7.85 -17.62
C LEU A 252 -16.13 -6.47 -17.61
N GLN A 253 -16.93 -5.46 -17.94
CA GLN A 253 -16.61 -4.06 -17.68
C GLN A 253 -17.44 -3.57 -16.50
N ALA A 254 -16.76 -3.13 -15.46
CA ALA A 254 -17.34 -2.40 -14.34
C ALA A 254 -17.04 -0.91 -14.55
N ILE A 255 -18.10 -0.15 -14.81
CA ILE A 255 -17.99 1.25 -15.24
C ILE A 255 -18.62 2.11 -14.17
N VAL A 256 -17.85 3.08 -13.69
CA VAL A 256 -18.30 4.09 -12.73
C VAL A 256 -17.88 5.43 -13.26
N CYS A 257 -18.83 6.32 -13.47
CA CYS A 257 -18.54 7.61 -14.08
C CYS A 257 -17.93 7.42 -15.49
N ASN A 258 -16.66 7.83 -15.67
CA ASN A 258 -15.82 7.57 -16.84
C ASN A 258 -14.73 6.52 -16.58
N ASP A 259 -14.57 6.06 -15.34
CA ASP A 259 -13.58 5.05 -14.99
C ASP A 259 -14.11 3.67 -15.39
N THR A 260 -13.30 2.92 -16.13
CA THR A 260 -13.65 1.57 -16.57
C THR A 260 -12.62 0.59 -16.07
N SER A 261 -13.10 -0.39 -15.31
CA SER A 261 -12.32 -1.58 -14.96
C SER A 261 -12.77 -2.72 -15.84
N THR A 262 -11.83 -3.46 -16.40
CA THR A 262 -12.12 -4.59 -17.28
C THR A 262 -11.43 -5.83 -16.76
N LEU A 263 -12.18 -6.94 -16.67
CA LEU A 263 -11.63 -8.25 -16.40
C LEU A 263 -12.08 -9.21 -17.49
N THR A 264 -11.12 -9.94 -18.07
CA THR A 264 -11.41 -11.02 -19.02
C THR A 264 -10.99 -12.36 -18.42
N ARG A 265 -11.89 -13.34 -18.47
CA ARG A 265 -11.64 -14.74 -18.06
C ARG A 265 -12.18 -15.70 -19.11
N ALA A 266 -11.38 -16.68 -19.47
CA ALA A 266 -11.79 -17.72 -20.41
C ALA A 266 -12.81 -18.68 -19.76
N VAL A 267 -13.76 -19.17 -20.55
CA VAL A 267 -14.58 -20.35 -20.24
C VAL A 267 -14.44 -21.36 -21.37
N CYS A 268 -14.37 -22.64 -21.00
CA CYS A 268 -14.22 -23.73 -21.95
C CYS A 268 -15.47 -24.60 -21.94
N ILE A 269 -16.02 -24.85 -23.12
CA ILE A 269 -17.19 -25.68 -23.35
C ILE A 269 -16.71 -26.87 -24.18
N ASP A 270 -16.66 -28.06 -23.56
CA ASP A 270 -16.11 -29.29 -24.17
C ASP A 270 -14.73 -29.09 -24.83
N PHE A 271 -13.88 -28.27 -24.20
CA PHE A 271 -12.57 -27.87 -24.69
C PHE A 271 -11.52 -27.95 -23.57
N ALA A 272 -10.33 -28.50 -23.86
CA ALA A 272 -9.24 -28.67 -22.89
C ALA A 272 -8.00 -27.86 -23.31
N PRO A 273 -7.73 -26.71 -22.65
CA PRO A 273 -6.61 -25.83 -23.03
C PRO A 273 -5.23 -26.39 -22.65
N ASN A 274 -5.12 -27.37 -21.75
CA ASN A 274 -3.86 -28.01 -21.33
C ASN A 274 -2.74 -27.01 -20.94
N PRO A 275 -2.94 -26.16 -19.91
CA PRO A 275 -1.93 -25.22 -19.43
C PRO A 275 -0.67 -25.93 -18.91
N GLN A 276 0.49 -25.32 -19.13
CA GLN A 276 1.77 -25.77 -18.58
C GLN A 276 2.41 -24.62 -17.80
N ALA A 277 2.30 -24.65 -16.47
CA ALA A 277 2.94 -23.68 -15.60
C ALA A 277 4.45 -23.91 -15.56
N ALA A 278 5.21 -22.83 -15.64
CA ALA A 278 6.66 -22.83 -15.43
C ALA A 278 7.12 -21.41 -15.08
N PHE A 279 8.18 -21.30 -14.29
CA PHE A 279 8.84 -20.02 -14.04
C PHE A 279 10.33 -20.18 -13.81
N SER A 280 11.05 -19.06 -13.88
CA SER A 280 12.39 -18.89 -13.33
C SER A 280 12.42 -17.70 -12.38
N TYR A 281 13.49 -17.54 -11.63
CA TYR A 281 13.67 -16.41 -10.72
C TYR A 281 15.11 -15.90 -10.72
N GLU A 282 15.28 -14.63 -10.34
CA GLU A 282 16.56 -13.98 -10.08
C GLU A 282 16.51 -13.28 -8.72
N MET A 283 17.59 -13.42 -7.94
CA MET A 283 17.71 -12.82 -6.61
C MET A 283 18.40 -11.46 -6.70
N LEU A 284 17.77 -10.41 -6.19
CA LEU A 284 18.33 -9.07 -6.00
C LEU A 284 18.18 -8.68 -4.51
N ASP A 285 19.19 -9.03 -3.71
CA ASP A 285 19.18 -8.88 -2.24
C ASP A 285 17.97 -9.59 -1.59
N GLN A 286 17.05 -8.85 -0.97
CA GLN A 286 15.80 -9.36 -0.37
C GLN A 286 14.64 -9.46 -1.36
N THR A 287 14.82 -8.96 -2.58
CA THR A 287 13.79 -8.99 -3.63
C THR A 287 14.06 -10.12 -4.60
N VAL A 288 13.04 -10.93 -4.87
CA VAL A 288 13.08 -11.99 -5.89
C VAL A 288 12.25 -11.55 -7.07
N LEU A 289 12.86 -11.50 -8.24
CA LEU A 289 12.19 -11.23 -9.50
C LEU A 289 11.80 -12.55 -10.15
N PHE A 290 10.51 -12.78 -10.37
CA PHE A 290 10.00 -13.97 -11.05
C PHE A 290 9.77 -13.68 -12.52
N THR A 291 10.18 -14.61 -13.37
CA THR A 291 9.87 -14.60 -14.81
C THR A 291 8.96 -15.77 -15.11
N ASN A 292 7.77 -15.48 -15.58
CA ASN A 292 6.83 -16.50 -16.04
C ASN A 292 7.32 -17.12 -17.35
N LEU A 293 7.44 -18.45 -17.37
CA LEU A 293 7.83 -19.26 -18.52
C LEU A 293 6.69 -20.18 -18.98
N SER A 294 5.49 -19.98 -18.42
CA SER A 294 4.35 -20.84 -18.68
C SER A 294 3.96 -20.85 -20.16
N GLN A 295 3.51 -22.01 -20.64
CA GLN A 295 3.11 -22.21 -22.02
C GLN A 295 1.62 -22.54 -22.10
N ASN A 296 0.88 -21.69 -22.80
CA ASN A 296 -0.47 -21.98 -23.26
C ASN A 296 -0.85 -21.07 -24.43
N SER A 297 -1.35 -21.64 -25.52
CA SER A 297 -1.76 -20.88 -26.72
C SER A 297 -3.00 -20.01 -26.51
N TYR A 298 -3.74 -20.22 -25.42
CA TYR A 298 -5.00 -19.54 -25.11
C TYR A 298 -4.89 -18.57 -23.94
N LEU A 299 -3.69 -18.35 -23.39
CA LEU A 299 -3.46 -17.46 -22.25
C LEU A 299 -4.02 -16.04 -22.51
N ALA A 300 -3.78 -15.50 -23.70
CA ALA A 300 -4.27 -14.16 -24.09
C ALA A 300 -5.80 -14.05 -24.19
N GLN A 301 -6.53 -15.18 -24.17
CA GLN A 301 -7.99 -15.23 -24.24
C GLN A 301 -8.64 -15.25 -22.84
N GLY A 302 -7.93 -14.79 -21.81
CA GLY A 302 -8.44 -14.72 -20.43
C GLY A 302 -7.93 -15.82 -19.51
N GLY A 303 -6.78 -16.41 -19.82
CA GLY A 303 -6.02 -17.16 -18.82
C GLY A 303 -5.35 -16.23 -17.81
N TYR A 304 -4.97 -16.75 -16.64
CA TYR A 304 -4.38 -15.95 -15.57
C TYR A 304 -3.51 -16.76 -14.62
N PHE A 305 -2.72 -16.02 -13.83
CA PHE A 305 -1.78 -16.57 -12.88
C PHE A 305 -2.21 -16.29 -11.45
N VAL A 306 -1.82 -17.19 -10.55
CA VAL A 306 -1.86 -16.97 -9.12
C VAL A 306 -0.52 -17.44 -8.56
N TRP A 307 0.21 -16.52 -7.95
CA TRP A 307 1.47 -16.75 -7.27
C TRP A 307 1.24 -16.84 -5.77
N ASP A 308 1.76 -17.88 -5.15
CA ASP A 308 1.93 -17.99 -3.70
C ASP A 308 3.43 -18.09 -3.42
N PHE A 309 3.96 -17.13 -2.67
CA PHE A 309 5.40 -17.02 -2.41
C PHE A 309 5.89 -17.90 -1.26
N GLY A 310 4.98 -18.58 -0.55
CA GLY A 310 5.32 -19.54 0.51
C GLY A 310 5.69 -18.92 1.86
N ASP A 311 5.61 -17.60 2.00
CA ASP A 311 5.92 -16.84 3.23
C ASP A 311 4.67 -16.38 4.01
N GLY A 312 3.47 -16.70 3.50
CA GLY A 312 2.19 -16.31 4.08
C GLY A 312 1.66 -14.96 3.60
N SER A 313 2.35 -14.30 2.67
CA SER A 313 1.84 -13.10 1.99
C SER A 313 0.60 -13.43 1.11
N PRO A 314 -0.28 -12.45 0.85
CA PRO A 314 -1.42 -12.65 -0.04
C PRO A 314 -0.99 -13.04 -1.47
N PRO A 315 -1.73 -13.92 -2.16
CA PRO A 315 -1.41 -14.29 -3.54
C PRO A 315 -1.48 -13.11 -4.52
N VAL A 316 -0.63 -13.15 -5.54
CA VAL A 316 -0.53 -12.10 -6.57
C VAL A 316 -0.83 -12.67 -7.95
N SER A 317 -1.37 -11.86 -8.87
CA SER A 317 -1.79 -12.31 -10.21
C SER A 317 -1.03 -11.68 -11.38
N ASP A 318 0.05 -10.95 -11.08
CA ASP A 318 0.94 -10.36 -12.07
C ASP A 318 1.63 -11.44 -12.90
N GLU A 319 1.93 -11.12 -14.16
CA GLU A 319 2.62 -12.05 -15.04
C GLU A 319 4.07 -12.30 -14.59
N ASN A 320 4.81 -11.24 -14.22
CA ASN A 320 6.20 -11.32 -13.77
C ASN A 320 6.36 -10.53 -12.47
N PRO A 321 5.93 -11.08 -11.32
CA PRO A 321 5.94 -10.34 -10.06
C PRO A 321 7.36 -10.18 -9.51
N ALA A 322 7.56 -9.11 -8.75
CA ALA A 322 8.67 -8.95 -7.83
C ALA A 322 8.15 -9.14 -6.40
N HIS A 323 8.84 -9.93 -5.58
CA HIS A 323 8.43 -10.16 -4.19
C HIS A 323 9.58 -9.91 -3.23
N VAL A 324 9.29 -9.24 -2.11
CA VAL A 324 10.28 -8.96 -1.06
C VAL A 324 10.03 -9.93 0.09
N TYR A 325 11.04 -10.73 0.43
CA TYR A 325 11.01 -11.60 1.60
C TYR A 325 11.63 -10.87 2.80
N GLU A 326 10.83 -10.69 3.85
CA GLU A 326 11.28 -9.98 5.07
C GLU A 326 12.28 -10.82 5.89
N GLU A 327 12.13 -12.13 5.86
CA GLU A 327 12.99 -13.09 6.56
C GLU A 327 13.80 -13.93 5.55
N ASN A 328 14.98 -14.38 5.97
CA ASN A 328 15.70 -15.39 5.19
C ASN A 328 15.12 -16.77 5.50
N GLY A 329 15.05 -17.62 4.50
CA GLY A 329 14.47 -18.95 4.67
C GLY A 329 14.44 -19.73 3.37
N SER A 330 13.96 -20.97 3.46
CA SER A 330 13.55 -21.72 2.27
C SER A 330 12.04 -21.55 2.12
N TYR A 331 11.63 -21.06 0.96
CA TYR A 331 10.23 -20.78 0.63
C TYR A 331 9.81 -21.65 -0.54
N THR A 332 8.64 -22.29 -0.42
CA THR A 332 8.05 -23.04 -1.53
C THR A 332 7.17 -22.10 -2.34
N VAL A 333 7.71 -21.62 -3.47
CA VAL A 333 6.98 -20.75 -4.38
C VAL A 333 6.12 -21.61 -5.29
N THR A 334 4.85 -21.24 -5.42
CA THR A 334 3.84 -21.93 -6.23
C THR A 334 3.28 -20.97 -7.27
N LEU A 335 3.44 -21.31 -8.55
CA LEU A 335 2.72 -20.67 -9.66
C LEU A 335 1.57 -21.58 -10.08
N THR A 336 0.35 -21.06 -10.02
CA THR A 336 -0.83 -21.69 -10.61
C THR A 336 -1.21 -20.93 -11.88
N LEU A 337 -1.16 -21.60 -13.03
CA LEU A 337 -1.71 -21.13 -14.29
C LEU A 337 -3.13 -21.68 -14.45
N ILE A 338 -4.10 -20.81 -14.67
CA ILE A 338 -5.50 -21.17 -14.90
C ILE A 338 -5.92 -20.69 -16.29
N VAL A 339 -6.50 -21.60 -17.07
CA VAL A 339 -7.20 -21.28 -18.32
C VAL A 339 -8.54 -22.00 -18.27
N CYS A 340 -9.64 -21.25 -18.29
CA CYS A 340 -10.97 -21.78 -18.01
C CYS A 340 -11.09 -22.35 -16.59
N GLN A 341 -11.18 -23.69 -16.47
CA GLN A 341 -11.13 -24.42 -15.21
C GLN A 341 -9.94 -25.36 -15.12
N ASP A 342 -9.18 -25.51 -16.21
CA ASP A 342 -7.96 -26.31 -16.22
C ASP A 342 -6.88 -25.52 -15.50
N THR A 343 -6.22 -26.21 -14.57
CA THR A 343 -5.15 -25.65 -13.77
C THR A 343 -3.86 -26.42 -13.99
N SER A 344 -2.76 -25.68 -14.05
CA SER A 344 -1.42 -26.22 -14.04
C SER A 344 -0.67 -25.58 -12.89
N VAL A 345 -0.01 -26.39 -12.07
CA VAL A 345 0.69 -25.93 -10.88
C VAL A 345 2.16 -26.29 -11.02
N TYR A 346 3.02 -25.30 -10.84
CA TYR A 346 4.47 -25.49 -10.77
C TYR A 346 4.99 -24.95 -9.44
N THR A 347 5.72 -25.79 -8.72
CA THR A 347 6.32 -25.43 -7.43
C THR A 347 7.84 -25.50 -7.50
N GLN A 348 8.50 -24.53 -6.88
CA GLN A 348 9.95 -24.51 -6.74
C GLN A 348 10.33 -24.02 -5.34
N GLU A 349 11.23 -24.75 -4.69
CA GLU A 349 11.85 -24.27 -3.45
C GLU A 349 12.95 -23.26 -3.79
N ILE A 350 12.89 -22.08 -3.18
CA ILE A 350 13.92 -21.06 -3.29
C ILE A 350 14.50 -20.78 -1.90
N THR A 351 15.81 -20.56 -1.82
CA THR A 351 16.46 -20.17 -0.57
C THR A 351 16.81 -18.70 -0.63
N VAL A 352 16.12 -17.90 0.18
CA VAL A 352 16.37 -16.47 0.33
C VAL A 352 17.42 -16.29 1.42
N GLN A 353 18.52 -15.61 1.08
CA GLN A 353 19.52 -15.16 2.03
C GLN A 353 19.86 -13.71 1.74
N THR A 354 19.73 -12.84 2.75
CA THR A 354 20.39 -11.55 2.75
C THR A 354 21.89 -11.81 2.63
N VAL A 355 22.49 -11.41 1.51
CA VAL A 355 23.94 -11.37 1.36
C VAL A 355 24.48 -10.43 2.43
N GLY A 356 24.94 -10.99 3.56
CA GLY A 356 25.70 -10.20 4.52
C GLY A 356 26.92 -9.64 3.80
N LEU A 357 27.22 -8.36 4.01
CA LEU A 357 28.38 -7.74 3.41
C LEU A 357 29.65 -8.28 4.07
N GLN A 358 30.73 -8.36 3.30
CA GLN A 358 32.04 -8.67 3.85
C GLN A 358 32.54 -7.46 4.65
N GLU A 359 32.60 -7.56 5.98
CA GLU A 359 33.23 -6.52 6.80
C GLU A 359 34.73 -6.81 6.94
N ILE A 360 35.56 -5.87 6.47
CA ILE A 360 37.01 -5.91 6.66
C ILE A 360 37.34 -4.96 7.81
N SER A 361 37.71 -5.51 8.96
CA SER A 361 38.25 -4.69 10.04
C SER A 361 39.71 -4.36 9.77
N PRO A 362 40.10 -3.07 9.83
CA PRO A 362 41.49 -2.68 9.72
C PRO A 362 42.29 -3.29 10.88
N PRO A 363 43.51 -3.79 10.63
CA PRO A 363 44.35 -4.31 11.69
C PRO A 363 44.78 -3.18 12.63
N LEU A 364 44.92 -3.47 13.92
CA LEU A 364 45.52 -2.53 14.86
C LEU A 364 47.01 -2.32 14.53
N GLU A 365 47.53 -1.10 14.68
CA GLU A 365 48.94 -0.79 14.40
C GLU A 365 49.88 -1.73 15.17
N GLY A 366 50.87 -2.29 14.46
CA GLY A 366 51.81 -3.25 15.02
C GLY A 366 51.27 -4.69 15.16
N SER A 367 50.04 -5.00 14.73
CA SER A 367 49.37 -6.32 14.83
C SER A 367 50.09 -7.46 14.10
N GLY A 368 50.58 -7.22 12.87
CA GLY A 368 51.22 -8.24 12.03
C GLY A 368 50.26 -9.02 11.10
N VAL A 369 48.98 -8.66 11.10
CA VAL A 369 47.90 -9.18 10.22
C VAL A 369 47.46 -8.06 9.27
N VAL A 370 47.07 -8.36 8.03
CA VAL A 370 46.68 -7.35 7.02
C VAL A 370 45.19 -6.99 7.09
N GLY A 371 44.36 -7.88 7.63
CA GLY A 371 42.96 -7.61 7.91
C GLY A 371 42.24 -8.81 8.53
N VAL A 372 41.16 -8.54 9.24
CA VAL A 372 40.21 -9.57 9.69
C VAL A 372 38.93 -9.42 8.90
N VAL A 373 38.57 -10.48 8.19
CA VAL A 373 37.32 -10.55 7.42
C VAL A 373 36.28 -11.28 8.26
N VAL A 374 35.12 -10.66 8.43
CA VAL A 374 33.95 -11.27 9.06
C VAL A 374 32.80 -11.31 8.04
N TYR A 375 32.28 -12.50 7.78
CA TYR A 375 31.24 -12.74 6.79
C TYR A 375 30.36 -13.93 7.18
N PRO A 376 29.05 -13.92 6.92
CA PRO A 376 28.25 -12.78 6.47
C PRO A 376 28.05 -11.75 7.61
N ASN A 377 28.01 -10.46 7.30
CA ASN A 377 27.58 -9.43 8.25
C ASN A 377 26.49 -8.54 7.62
N PRO A 378 25.21 -8.68 8.00
CA PRO A 378 24.68 -9.45 9.13
C PRO A 378 24.83 -10.98 9.01
N ALA A 379 24.95 -11.67 10.13
CA ALA A 379 24.96 -13.13 10.24
C ALA A 379 23.69 -13.68 10.86
N GLN A 380 23.33 -14.91 10.49
CA GLN A 380 22.11 -15.56 10.98
C GLN A 380 22.46 -16.76 11.85
N ASN A 381 22.99 -17.82 11.23
CA ASN A 381 23.32 -19.06 11.93
C ASN A 381 24.82 -19.24 12.17
N THR A 382 25.64 -18.72 11.27
CA THR A 382 27.10 -18.88 11.31
C THR A 382 27.82 -17.61 10.92
N LEU A 383 29.01 -17.42 11.48
CA LEU A 383 29.97 -16.40 11.10
C LEU A 383 31.28 -17.08 10.68
N GLN A 384 31.81 -16.69 9.53
CA GLN A 384 33.15 -17.03 9.09
C GLN A 384 34.10 -15.88 9.44
N ILE A 385 35.20 -16.24 10.07
CA ILE A 385 36.28 -15.33 10.43
C ILE A 385 37.51 -15.76 9.64
N THR A 386 38.02 -14.87 8.79
CA THR A 386 39.23 -15.13 8.03
C THR A 386 40.33 -14.15 8.45
N LEU A 387 41.47 -14.69 8.85
CA LEU A 387 42.69 -13.90 9.09
C LEU A 387 43.51 -13.83 7.80
N ALA A 388 43.67 -12.63 7.24
CA ALA A 388 44.54 -12.40 6.09
C ALA A 388 46.00 -12.20 6.56
N PRO A 389 46.95 -13.07 6.16
CA PRO A 389 48.33 -12.97 6.64
C PRO A 389 49.04 -11.71 6.10
N SER A 390 50.12 -11.29 6.78
CA SER A 390 51.03 -10.26 6.25
C SER A 390 52.09 -10.85 5.32
N LEU A 391 52.42 -10.10 4.26
CA LEU A 391 53.45 -10.47 3.28
C LEU A 391 54.87 -10.60 3.87
N SER A 392 55.07 -10.18 5.12
CA SER A 392 56.39 -10.03 5.75
C SER A 392 56.65 -10.93 6.95
N ARG A 393 55.65 -11.67 7.48
CA ARG A 393 55.87 -12.62 8.60
C ARG A 393 54.97 -13.86 8.46
N PRO A 394 55.52 -15.09 8.50
CA PRO A 394 54.70 -16.28 8.68
C PRO A 394 54.00 -16.21 10.05
N LEU A 395 52.70 -16.49 10.08
CA LEU A 395 52.02 -16.79 11.32
C LEU A 395 52.62 -18.13 11.80
N SER A 396 53.51 -18.09 12.79
CA SER A 396 53.77 -19.28 13.62
C SER A 396 52.44 -19.76 14.21
N GLU A 397 52.33 -20.98 14.74
CA GLU A 397 51.09 -21.41 15.43
C GLU A 397 50.77 -20.41 16.56
N VAL A 398 49.86 -19.48 16.28
CA VAL A 398 49.39 -18.49 17.22
C VAL A 398 47.98 -18.91 17.56
N GLU A 399 47.79 -19.34 18.80
CA GLU A 399 46.44 -19.52 19.33
C GLU A 399 45.77 -18.15 19.37
N THR A 400 44.69 -18.01 18.60
CA THR A 400 43.88 -16.80 18.53
C THR A 400 42.51 -17.06 19.11
N VAL A 401 41.87 -16.03 19.63
CA VAL A 401 40.53 -16.11 20.21
C VAL A 401 39.67 -15.03 19.59
N PHE A 402 38.49 -15.45 19.13
CA PHE A 402 37.41 -14.56 18.73
C PHE A 402 36.42 -14.42 19.88
N SER A 403 36.11 -13.20 20.27
CA SER A 403 35.16 -12.87 21.34
C SER A 403 34.05 -11.96 20.82
N LEU A 404 32.79 -12.23 21.17
CA LEU A 404 31.65 -11.33 20.93
C LEU A 404 31.14 -10.72 22.23
N TYR A 405 30.81 -9.43 22.16
CA TYR A 405 30.29 -8.65 23.27
C TYR A 405 28.95 -7.99 22.90
N THR A 406 28.05 -7.85 23.86
CA THR A 406 26.86 -7.00 23.72
C THR A 406 27.27 -5.51 23.69
N PRO A 407 26.37 -4.59 23.30
CA PRO A 407 26.62 -3.15 23.41
C PRO A 407 26.90 -2.66 24.84
N ALA A 408 26.45 -3.41 25.85
CA ALA A 408 26.75 -3.16 27.26
C ALA A 408 28.12 -3.71 27.70
N GLY A 409 28.89 -4.32 26.79
CA GLY A 409 30.23 -4.87 27.05
C GLY A 409 30.23 -6.27 27.67
N GLN A 410 29.09 -6.97 27.72
CA GLN A 410 29.03 -8.33 28.25
C GLN A 410 29.50 -9.35 27.21
N LEU A 411 30.44 -10.23 27.57
CA LEU A 411 30.91 -11.33 26.73
C LEU A 411 29.78 -12.36 26.52
N VAL A 412 29.49 -12.70 25.27
CA VAL A 412 28.43 -13.65 24.88
C VAL A 412 28.92 -14.87 24.11
N LEU A 413 30.06 -14.75 23.43
CA LEU A 413 30.71 -15.86 22.73
C LEU A 413 32.22 -15.71 22.86
N GLN A 414 32.92 -16.80 23.07
CA GLN A 414 34.37 -16.86 22.96
C GLN A 414 34.77 -18.19 22.33
N THR A 415 35.56 -18.14 21.25
CA THR A 415 35.99 -19.34 20.54
C THR A 415 37.46 -19.24 20.17
N PRO A 416 38.32 -20.15 20.67
CA PRO A 416 39.70 -20.23 20.25
C PRO A 416 39.80 -20.85 18.84
N PHE A 417 40.80 -20.42 18.08
CA PHE A 417 41.13 -20.97 16.76
C PHE A 417 42.62 -20.81 16.46
N VAL A 418 43.18 -21.76 15.70
CA VAL A 418 44.62 -21.85 15.42
C VAL A 418 44.89 -21.56 13.95
N SER A 419 45.84 -20.67 13.67
CA SER A 419 46.37 -20.52 12.31
C SER A 419 47.49 -21.55 12.06
N THR A 420 47.29 -22.48 11.14
CA THR A 420 48.33 -23.43 10.73
C THR A 420 49.23 -22.81 9.67
N SER A 421 50.55 -22.95 9.81
CA SER A 421 51.50 -22.68 8.72
C SER A 421 51.99 -24.00 8.13
N SER A 422 52.19 -24.04 6.81
CA SER A 422 52.88 -25.16 6.14
C SER A 422 54.25 -24.69 5.65
N THR A 423 55.31 -25.37 6.09
CA THR A 423 56.66 -25.19 5.55
C THR A 423 56.86 -26.16 4.40
N THR A 424 57.16 -25.64 3.20
CA THR A 424 57.65 -26.47 2.10
C THR A 424 59.17 -26.64 2.21
N ALA A 425 59.69 -27.77 1.72
CA ALA A 425 61.09 -28.18 1.83
C ALA A 425 62.13 -27.22 1.21
N ALA A 426 61.71 -26.11 0.62
CA ALA A 426 62.55 -25.12 -0.06
C ALA A 426 62.79 -23.82 0.75
N SER A 427 62.47 -23.78 2.04
CA SER A 427 62.64 -22.59 2.91
C SER A 427 61.88 -21.33 2.45
N SER A 428 60.88 -21.46 1.57
CA SER A 428 59.93 -20.40 1.25
C SER A 428 58.67 -20.55 2.11
N THR A 429 58.41 -19.59 3.01
CA THR A 429 57.17 -19.51 3.78
C THR A 429 56.06 -18.88 2.94
N THR A 430 55.13 -19.66 2.42
CA THR A 430 53.85 -19.16 1.88
C THR A 430 52.87 -18.98 3.02
N ALA A 431 52.29 -17.79 3.16
CA ALA A 431 51.37 -17.51 4.25
C ALA A 431 49.96 -18.07 3.93
N SER A 432 49.44 -18.95 4.78
CA SER A 432 48.09 -19.52 4.68
C SER A 432 47.08 -18.64 5.40
N SER A 433 45.97 -18.32 4.73
CA SER A 433 44.78 -17.74 5.38
C SER A 433 44.02 -18.84 6.12
N ALA A 434 43.72 -18.62 7.41
CA ALA A 434 42.88 -19.51 8.20
C ALA A 434 41.46 -18.95 8.26
N THR A 435 40.48 -19.74 7.78
CA THR A 435 39.04 -19.44 7.88
C THR A 435 38.42 -20.34 8.93
N HIS A 436 37.71 -19.76 9.89
CA HIS A 436 36.99 -20.50 10.92
C HIS A 436 35.52 -20.14 10.93
N THR A 437 34.66 -21.16 10.95
CA THR A 437 33.21 -21.01 11.04
C THR A 437 32.76 -21.20 12.48
N ILE A 438 32.05 -20.22 13.03
CA ILE A 438 31.42 -20.26 14.35
C ILE A 438 29.91 -20.22 14.22
N SER A 439 29.20 -20.90 15.11
CA SER A 439 27.73 -20.80 15.20
C SER A 439 27.32 -19.60 16.04
N VAL A 440 26.42 -18.77 15.51
CA VAL A 440 25.76 -17.66 16.22
C VAL A 440 24.25 -17.84 16.35
N ALA A 441 23.70 -18.97 15.90
CA ALA A 441 22.27 -19.27 15.93
C ALA A 441 21.63 -19.18 17.33
N HIS A 442 22.42 -19.37 18.38
CA HIS A 442 21.96 -19.30 19.78
C HIS A 442 21.89 -17.86 20.32
N LEU A 443 22.42 -16.87 19.60
CA LEU A 443 22.39 -15.47 20.01
C LEU A 443 21.05 -14.83 19.63
N PRO A 444 20.50 -13.90 20.45
CA PRO A 444 19.40 -13.04 20.05
C PRO A 444 19.73 -12.18 18.83
N ALA A 445 18.72 -11.71 18.09
CA ALA A 445 18.93 -10.71 17.06
C ALA A 445 19.43 -9.40 17.70
N GLY A 446 20.45 -8.77 17.12
CA GLY A 446 21.05 -7.56 17.66
C GLY A 446 22.44 -7.27 17.11
N ILE A 447 23.00 -6.11 17.50
CA ILE A 447 24.37 -5.73 17.16
C ILE A 447 25.32 -6.20 18.26
N TYR A 448 26.38 -6.88 17.85
CA TYR A 448 27.45 -7.37 18.70
C TYR A 448 28.78 -6.73 18.28
N PHE A 449 29.68 -6.55 19.24
CA PHE A 449 31.03 -6.09 19.00
C PHE A 449 31.99 -7.26 19.10
N TYR A 450 32.82 -7.47 18.09
CA TYR A 450 33.82 -8.53 18.14
C TYR A 450 35.21 -8.00 18.47
N MET A 451 35.99 -8.85 19.10
CA MET A 451 37.41 -8.65 19.34
C MET A 451 38.16 -9.92 18.98
N VAL A 452 39.26 -9.77 18.23
CA VAL A 452 40.18 -10.88 17.92
C VAL A 452 41.49 -10.64 18.66
N SER A 453 41.97 -11.62 19.41
CA SER A 453 43.19 -11.49 20.24
C SER A 453 44.04 -12.75 20.22
N VAL A 454 45.33 -12.59 20.48
CA VAL A 454 46.29 -13.70 20.64
C VAL A 454 46.29 -14.21 22.09
N VAL A 455 46.28 -15.54 22.25
CA VAL A 455 46.54 -16.25 23.51
C VAL A 455 48.05 -16.43 23.63
N GLY A 456 48.62 -16.10 24.78
CA GLY A 456 50.06 -15.92 24.97
C GLY A 456 50.93 -17.10 24.53
N GLY A 457 51.99 -16.79 23.79
CA GLY A 457 53.11 -17.70 23.53
C GLY A 457 54.27 -17.45 24.50
N ASP A 458 55.07 -18.49 24.71
CA ASP A 458 56.05 -18.69 25.77
C ASP A 458 57.00 -17.52 26.10
N SER A 459 57.33 -17.39 27.38
CA SER A 459 58.00 -16.24 28.01
C SER A 459 59.51 -16.12 27.78
N ASP A 460 60.06 -16.69 26.72
CA ASP A 460 61.52 -16.83 26.57
C ASP A 460 62.25 -15.61 25.97
N ASN A 461 61.54 -14.54 25.60
CA ASN A 461 62.16 -13.26 25.25
C ASN A 461 61.42 -12.11 25.92
N GLY A 462 62.02 -11.58 26.99
CA GLY A 462 61.43 -10.63 27.91
C GLY A 462 60.58 -9.52 27.26
N GLY A 463 59.35 -9.41 27.76
CA GLY A 463 58.45 -8.29 27.53
C GLY A 463 57.33 -8.59 26.53
N ILE A 464 56.25 -9.23 26.99
CA ILE A 464 54.84 -8.83 26.81
C ILE A 464 54.01 -9.85 27.62
N SER A 465 53.57 -9.44 28.81
CA SER A 465 52.50 -10.12 29.55
C SER A 465 51.17 -9.44 29.18
N GLY A 466 50.32 -10.10 28.39
CA GLY A 466 48.96 -9.64 28.09
C GLY A 466 48.58 -9.84 26.63
N GLY A 467 47.45 -10.53 26.39
CA GLY A 467 46.95 -10.89 25.06
C GLY A 467 46.82 -9.69 24.13
N LYS A 468 47.56 -9.73 23.01
CA LYS A 468 47.56 -8.67 22.00
C LYS A 468 46.28 -8.72 21.18
N VAL A 469 45.57 -7.60 21.07
CA VAL A 469 44.38 -7.47 20.22
C VAL A 469 44.82 -7.26 18.77
N LEU A 470 44.24 -8.02 17.84
CA LEU A 470 44.54 -8.01 16.41
C LEU A 470 43.56 -7.11 15.63
N ALA A 471 42.27 -7.18 15.97
CA ALA A 471 41.22 -6.38 15.35
C ALA A 471 39.99 -6.24 16.27
N ARG A 472 39.18 -5.23 16.00
CA ARG A 472 37.85 -5.01 16.59
C ARG A 472 36.91 -4.54 15.50
N GLY A 473 35.66 -4.98 15.56
CA GLY A 473 34.62 -4.54 14.66
C GLY A 473 33.23 -4.81 15.24
N LYS A 474 32.21 -4.73 14.40
CA LYS A 474 30.85 -5.05 14.78
C LYS A 474 30.27 -6.11 13.87
N VAL A 475 29.27 -6.81 14.34
CA VAL A 475 28.51 -7.77 13.56
C VAL A 475 27.05 -7.71 13.99
N ALA A 476 26.15 -7.65 13.04
CA ALA A 476 24.73 -7.80 13.32
C ALA A 476 24.37 -9.28 13.27
N VAL A 477 23.72 -9.80 14.30
CA VAL A 477 23.03 -11.09 14.22
C VAL A 477 21.57 -10.82 13.92
N VAL A 478 21.04 -11.44 12.88
CA VAL A 478 19.63 -11.38 12.48
C VAL A 478 19.00 -12.76 12.67
N ARG A 479 17.69 -12.83 12.85
CA ARG A 479 16.95 -14.09 12.89
C ARG A 479 16.19 -14.27 11.61
#